data_AF-X1ILR8-F1
#
_entry.id   AF-X1ILR8-F1
#
_cell.length_a   1.000
_cell.length_b   1.000
_cell.length_c   1.000
_cell.angle_alpha   90.00
_cell.angle_beta   90.00
_cell.angle_gamma   90.00
#
_symmetry.space_group_name_H-M   'P 1'
#
loop_
_entity.id
_entity.type
_entity.pdbx_description
1 polymer ?
#
loop_
_entity_poly.entity_id
_entity_poly.type
_entity_poly.pdbx_seq_one_letter_code
_entity_poly.pdbx_strand_id
1 'polypeptide(L)' 'MSLEKTEMRLDLEGSATDEFSDGSYFEGLGTGELLIDPISYHLSFRWDIKPSGKFHPYFGLGFGLASLRGY' A
#
# COMPACT_ATOMS: atom_id res chain seq x y z
N MET A 1 -13.04 -2.61 16.09
CA MET A 1 -13.04 -2.45 14.63
C MET A 1 -12.11 -1.29 14.31
N SER A 2 -11.10 -1.52 13.47
CA SER A 2 -10.13 -0.51 13.05
C SER A 2 -10.24 -0.33 11.53
N LEU A 3 -10.20 0.92 11.10
CA LEU A 3 -10.19 1.34 9.70
C LEU A 3 -8.87 2.07 9.47
N GLU A 4 -8.13 1.66 8.46
CA GLU A 4 -6.92 2.33 8.03
C GLU A 4 -7.06 2.71 6.56
N LYS A 5 -6.72 3.97 6.28
CA LYS A 5 -6.66 4.52 4.92
C LYS A 5 -5.22 4.97 4.71
N THR A 6 -4.61 4.48 3.64
CA THR A 6 -3.27 4.89 3.23
C THR A 6 -3.39 5.52 1.84
N GLU A 7 -2.67 6.61 1.60
CA GLU A 7 -2.54 7.23 0.28
C GLU A 7 -1.07 7.12 -0.11
N MET A 8 -0.81 6.54 -1.28
CA MET A 8 0.53 6.40 -1.84
C MET A 8 0.57 7.05 -3.21
N ARG A 9 1.49 8.01 -3.37
CA ARG A 9 1.76 8.69 -4.63
C ARG A 9 3.19 8.36 -5.06
N LEU A 10 3.34 7.91 -6.30
CA LEU A 10 4.63 7.66 -6.90
C LEU A 10 4.73 8.46 -8.21
N ASP A 11 5.63 9.43 -8.22
CA ASP A 11 5.96 10.19 -9.41
C ASP A 11 7.16 9.51 -10.11
N LEU A 12 7.00 9.18 -11.39
CA LEU A 12 7.98 8.50 -12.23
C LEU A 12 8.44 9.46 -13.33
N GLU A 13 9.74 9.69 -13.41
CA GLU A 13 10.37 10.49 -14.47
C GLU A 13 11.37 9.61 -15.21
N GLY A 14 11.32 9.64 -16.54
CA GLY A 14 12.22 8.90 -17.40
C GLY A 14 12.65 9.73 -18.60
N SER A 15 13.93 9.70 -18.91
CA SER A 15 14.47 10.25 -20.15
C SER A 15 15.07 9.13 -21.00
N ALA A 16 14.82 9.19 -22.29
CA ALA A 16 15.43 8.31 -23.29
C ALA A 16 16.12 9.19 -24.32
N THR A 17 17.44 9.02 -24.45
CA THR A 17 18.24 9.71 -25.47
C THR A 17 18.85 8.67 -26.38
N ASP A 18 18.70 8.86 -27.69
CA ASP A 18 19.29 8.00 -28.71
C ASP A 18 20.00 8.86 -29.76
N GLU A 19 21.18 8.43 -30.22
CA GLU A 19 22.00 9.16 -31.19
C GLU A 19 22.20 8.30 -32.42
N PHE A 20 21.69 8.79 -33.55
CA PHE A 20 21.70 8.07 -34.81
C PHE A 20 23.05 8.23 -35.51
N SER A 21 23.42 7.23 -36.31
CA SER A 21 24.70 7.20 -37.04
C SER A 21 24.90 8.30 -38.08
N ASP A 22 23.86 9.10 -38.36
CA ASP A 22 23.91 10.29 -39.22
C ASP A 22 24.19 11.60 -38.45
N GLY A 23 24.39 11.52 -37.13
CA GLY A 23 24.64 12.65 -36.25
C GLY A 23 23.38 13.37 -35.76
N SER A 24 22.19 12.85 -36.07
CA SER A 24 20.94 13.31 -35.46
C SER A 24 20.72 12.63 -34.10
N TYR A 25 19.96 13.27 -33.20
CA TYR A 25 19.65 12.72 -31.88
C TYR A 25 18.16 12.86 -31.56
N PHE A 26 17.65 11.90 -30.79
CA PHE A 26 16.30 11.89 -30.23
C PHE A 26 16.39 12.02 -28.72
N GLU A 27 15.58 12.90 -28.15
CA GLU A 27 15.40 13.03 -26.70
C GLU A 27 13.90 12.93 -26.39
N GLY A 28 13.53 11.88 -25.67
CA GLY A 28 12.19 11.64 -25.19
C GLY A 28 12.13 11.79 -23.68
N LEU A 29 11.28 12.70 -23.20
CA LEU A 29 10.96 12.84 -21.78
C LEU A 29 9.59 12.25 -21.52
N GLY A 30 9.50 11.36 -20.53
CA GLY A 30 8.27 10.73 -20.09
C GLY A 30 8.07 10.98 -18.60
N THR A 31 6.87 11.44 -18.24
CA THR A 31 6.42 11.53 -16.86
C THR A 31 5.21 10.63 -16.66
N GLY A 32 5.15 9.97 -15.50
CA GLY A 32 4.03 9.14 -15.09
C GLY A 32 3.71 9.35 -13.63
N GLU A 33 2.42 9.41 -13.29
CA GLU A 33 1.95 9.49 -11.91
C GLU A 33 1.18 8.21 -11.58
N LEU A 34 1.54 7.54 -10.50
CA LEU A 34 0.83 6.38 -9.98
C LEU A 34 0.24 6.72 -8.61
N LEU A 35 -1.10 6.69 -8.53
CA LEU A 35 -1.86 6.92 -7.31
C LEU A 35 -2.46 5.60 -6.81
N ILE A 36 -2.15 5.23 -5.57
CA ILE A 36 -2.62 3.99 -4.93
C ILE A 36 -3.27 4.34 -3.59
N ASP A 37 -4.59 4.08 -3.49
CA ASP A 37 -5.39 4.40 -2.30
C ASP A 37 -6.00 3.14 -1.68
N PRO A 38 -5.24 2.32 -0.94
CA PRO A 38 -5.78 1.15 -0.28
C PRO A 38 -6.58 1.54 0.98
N ILE A 39 -7.69 0.83 1.17
CA ILE A 39 -8.49 0.91 2.41
C ILE A 39 -8.47 -0.46 3.07
N SER A 40 -8.03 -0.53 4.32
CA SER A 40 -7.97 -1.76 5.12
C SER A 40 -8.92 -1.69 6.33
N TYR A 41 -9.67 -2.76 6.52
CA TYR A 41 -10.59 -2.96 7.63
C TYR A 41 -10.10 -4.13 8.49
N HIS A 42 -9.94 -3.90 9.79
CA HIS A 42 -9.49 -4.90 10.76
C HIS A 42 -10.56 -5.11 11.85
N LEU A 43 -11.00 -6.35 12.01
CA LEU A 43 -11.91 -6.78 13.06
C LEU A 43 -11.19 -7.79 13.96
N SER A 44 -10.94 -7.39 15.20
CA SER A 44 -10.26 -8.22 16.20
C SER A 44 -11.22 -8.51 17.34
N PHE A 45 -11.38 -9.79 17.66
CA PHE A 45 -12.08 -10.28 18.84
C PHE A 45 -11.04 -10.80 19.83
N ARG A 46 -11.22 -10.45 21.10
CA ARG A 46 -10.43 -10.98 22.21
C ARG A 46 -11.38 -11.65 23.19
N TRP A 47 -11.07 -12.89 23.55
CA TRP A 47 -11.78 -13.65 24.56
C TRP A 47 -10.84 -13.96 25.72
N ASP A 48 -11.12 -13.41 26.90
CA ASP A 48 -10.37 -13.70 28.11
C ASP A 48 -10.89 -14.99 28.77
N ILE A 49 -10.00 -15.96 29.03
CA ILE A 49 -10.39 -17.27 29.58
C ILE A 49 -10.59 -17.21 31.09
N LYS A 50 -9.75 -16.43 31.78
CA LYS A 50 -9.82 -16.23 33.24
C LYS A 50 -9.44 -14.79 33.60
N PRO A 51 -10.41 -13.87 33.70
CA PRO A 51 -10.15 -12.44 33.89
C PRO A 51 -9.79 -12.02 35.33
N SER A 52 -9.70 -12.95 36.30
CA SER A 52 -9.55 -12.62 37.73
C SER A 52 -8.30 -13.16 38.45
N GLY A 53 -7.33 -13.77 37.75
CA GLY A 53 -6.09 -14.26 38.36
C GLY A 53 -4.84 -13.53 37.86
N LYS A 54 -3.74 -13.47 38.63
CA LYS A 54 -2.47 -12.80 38.27
C LYS A 54 -1.94 -13.10 36.84
N PHE A 55 -2.31 -14.26 36.28
CA PHE A 55 -2.08 -14.63 34.89
C PHE A 55 -3.42 -14.69 34.15
N HIS A 56 -3.54 -13.91 33.07
CA HIS A 56 -4.78 -13.76 32.29
C HIS A 56 -4.56 -14.22 30.84
N PRO A 57 -4.70 -15.53 30.57
CA PRO A 57 -4.61 -16.03 29.21
C PRO A 57 -5.85 -15.61 28.42
N TYR A 58 -5.64 -15.26 27.16
CA TYR A 58 -6.70 -14.87 26.23
C TYR A 58 -6.47 -15.50 24.86
N PHE A 59 -7.56 -15.73 24.14
CA PHE A 59 -7.54 -16.05 22.72
C PHE A 59 -7.92 -14.83 21.90
N GLY A 60 -7.21 -14.61 20.79
CA GLY A 60 -7.51 -13.57 19.81
C GLY A 60 -7.93 -14.19 18.49
N LEU A 61 -8.95 -13.62 17.85
CA LEU A 61 -9.36 -13.93 16.48
C LEU A 61 -9.40 -12.63 15.69
N GLY A 62 -8.71 -12.58 14.55
CA GLY A 62 -8.63 -11.39 13.70
C GLY A 62 -9.08 -11.69 12.28
N PHE A 63 -9.87 -10.79 11.70
CA PHE A 63 -10.25 -10.79 10.29
C PHE A 63 -9.81 -9.46 9.68
N GLY A 64 -9.15 -9.52 8.52
CA GLY A 64 -8.70 -8.34 7.76
C GLY A 64 -9.25 -8.37 6.33
N LEU A 65 -9.74 -7.23 5.86
CA LEU A 65 -10.15 -7.02 4.47
C LEU A 65 -9.41 -5.79 3.93
N ALA A 66 -8.74 -5.91 2.79
CA ALA A 66 -8.07 -4.80 2.13
C ALA A 66 -8.60 -4.65 0.70
N SER A 67 -8.98 -3.43 0.33
CA SER A 67 -9.36 -3.07 -1.03
C SER A 67 -8.24 -2.24 -1.65
N LEU A 68 -7.79 -2.63 -2.84
CA LEU A 68 -6.80 -1.89 -3.64
C LEU A 68 -7.52 -1.24 -4.82
N ARG A 69 -7.56 0.10 -4.87
CA ARG A 69 -8.09 0.85 -5.99
C ARG A 69 -6.94 1.61 -6.65
N GLY A 70 -6.51 1.15 -7.82
CA GLY A 70 -5.54 1.84 -8.68
C GLY A 70 -6.27 2.48 -9.87
N TYR A 71 -5.85 3.68 -10.25
CA TYR A 71 -6.35 4.41 -11.43
C TYR A 71 -5.33 4.31 -12.58
#